data_AF-X1EMM7-F1
#
_entry.id   AF-X1EMM7-F1
#
_cell.length_a   1.000
_cell.length_b   1.000
_cell.length_c   1.000
_cell.angle_alpha   90.00
_cell.angle_beta   90.00
_cell.angle_gamma   90.00
#
_symmetry.space_group_name_H-M   'P 1'
#
loop_
_entity.id
_entity.type
_entity.pdbx_description
1 polymer ?
#
loop_
_entity_poly.entity_id
_entity_poly.type
_entity_poly.pdbx_seq_one_letter_code
_entity_poly.pdbx_strand_id
1 'polypeptide(L)'
;GTVKEAFLGIVASRYRIGGDEYDLRVRLQDLDRNSISDIRNINIPSPMGHQIPLYQVAEIEFGRGPVEITREDQERKVTVKANTFGRDIGSIVEDIKKRVTNIRLPEGYFVKYGGRYQDMEEAFSGLLWALVVAIMLVYMIMAAQFESLLTPFVIMFTVPLGFIGVVAGLLAFGRTLSVPALMGIMILTGIAVNNGIVMIDYVNRLRKRGMEFGEAIVEGAAVRVRPILVTAVTTILGMLPMALSHTEGAELRAPMAIAVA
;
A
#
# COMPACT_ATOMS: atom_id res chain seq x y z
N GLY A 1 24.90 -36.84 -12.72
CA GLY A 1 26.13 -36.15 -12.32
C GLY A 1 26.87 -35.64 -13.54
N THR A 2 27.47 -36.55 -14.31
CA THR A 2 28.45 -36.29 -15.38
C THR A 2 28.13 -35.13 -16.33
N VAL A 3 26.90 -35.05 -16.88
CA VAL A 3 26.54 -33.97 -17.83
C VAL A 3 26.52 -32.59 -17.15
N LYS A 4 26.01 -32.52 -15.92
CA LYS A 4 26.01 -31.29 -15.11
C LYS A 4 27.44 -30.82 -14.81
N GLU A 5 28.32 -31.76 -14.49
CA GLU A 5 29.71 -31.51 -14.12
C GLU A 5 30.55 -31.08 -15.32
N ALA A 6 30.36 -31.74 -16.46
CA ALA A 6 31.00 -31.38 -17.71
C ALA A 6 30.66 -29.94 -18.15
N PHE A 7 29.39 -29.52 -17.97
CA PHE A 7 28.89 -28.25 -18.48
C PHE A 7 28.96 -27.09 -17.48
N LEU A 8 28.38 -27.27 -16.28
CA LEU A 8 28.34 -26.25 -15.21
C LEU A 8 29.61 -26.27 -14.35
N GLY A 9 30.39 -27.34 -14.39
CA GLY A 9 31.60 -27.52 -13.61
C GLY A 9 31.34 -28.01 -12.18
N ILE A 10 32.33 -28.71 -11.63
CA ILE A 10 32.40 -29.09 -10.22
C ILE A 10 33.42 -28.22 -9.50
N VAL A 11 33.11 -27.81 -8.28
CA VAL A 11 34.11 -27.22 -7.38
C VAL A 11 34.94 -28.39 -6.86
N ALA A 12 36.13 -28.58 -7.44
CA ALA A 12 37.00 -29.70 -7.11
C ALA A 12 37.79 -29.44 -5.82
N SER A 13 38.10 -28.17 -5.53
CA SER A 13 38.76 -27.75 -4.29
C SER A 13 38.52 -26.26 -4.05
N ARG A 14 38.86 -25.77 -2.86
CA ARG A 14 38.91 -24.33 -2.56
C ARG A 14 40.34 -23.93 -2.28
N TYR A 15 40.75 -22.83 -2.88
CA TYR A 15 42.08 -22.27 -2.73
C TYR A 15 42.02 -21.00 -1.89
N ARG A 16 42.75 -20.95 -0.78
CA ARG A 16 42.74 -19.81 0.14
C ARG A 16 44.01 -18.98 -0.03
N ILE A 17 43.87 -17.69 -0.35
CA ILE A 17 44.96 -16.71 -0.43
C ILE A 17 44.50 -15.41 0.23
N GLY A 18 45.38 -14.80 1.04
CA GLY A 18 45.12 -13.46 1.59
C GLY A 18 43.95 -13.35 2.56
N GLY A 19 43.45 -14.47 3.09
CA GLY A 19 42.25 -14.52 3.94
C GLY A 19 40.96 -14.83 3.18
N ASP A 20 40.98 -14.76 1.86
CA ASP A 20 39.83 -15.08 1.01
C ASP A 20 39.89 -16.51 0.45
N GLU A 21 38.73 -17.14 0.27
CA GLU A 21 38.58 -18.46 -0.36
C GLU A 21 38.05 -18.33 -1.80
N TYR A 22 38.70 -19.03 -2.72
CA TYR A 22 38.34 -19.10 -4.13
C TYR A 22 37.99 -20.54 -4.52
N ASP A 23 36.85 -20.73 -5.17
CA ASP A 23 36.45 -22.05 -5.70
C ASP A 23 37.27 -22.42 -6.95
N LEU A 24 38.01 -23.54 -6.91
CA LEU A 24 38.65 -24.14 -8.08
C LEU A 24 37.64 -25.03 -8.79
N ARG A 25 37.18 -24.58 -9.96
CA ARG A 25 36.15 -25.26 -10.75
C ARG A 25 36.74 -26.01 -11.95
N VAL A 26 36.45 -27.30 -12.05
CA VAL A 26 36.81 -28.14 -13.21
C VAL A 26 35.58 -28.32 -14.08
N ARG A 27 35.73 -28.06 -15.39
CA ARG A 27 34.68 -28.19 -16.42
C ARG A 27 35.33 -28.40 -17.79
N LEU A 28 34.55 -28.85 -18.78
CA LEU A 28 35.04 -28.98 -20.16
C LEU A 28 35.41 -27.62 -20.76
N GLN A 29 36.25 -27.63 -21.79
CA GLN A 29 36.64 -26.43 -22.52
C GLN A 29 35.42 -25.80 -23.21
N ASP A 30 35.48 -24.50 -23.47
CA ASP A 30 34.36 -23.76 -24.08
C ASP A 30 33.97 -24.33 -25.45
N LEU A 31 34.97 -24.75 -26.25
CA LEU A 31 34.75 -25.35 -27.56
C LEU A 31 33.94 -26.66 -27.51
N ASP A 32 34.04 -27.41 -26.41
CA ASP A 32 33.38 -28.71 -26.23
C ASP A 32 31.99 -28.60 -25.55
N ARG A 33 31.45 -27.38 -25.44
CA ARG A 33 30.16 -27.12 -24.76
C ARG A 33 29.32 -26.02 -25.40
N ASN A 34 29.69 -25.56 -26.60
CA ASN A 34 29.00 -24.44 -27.25
C ASN A 34 27.84 -24.86 -28.15
N SER A 35 27.76 -26.14 -28.54
CA SER A 35 26.70 -26.66 -29.40
C SER A 35 26.01 -27.89 -28.81
N ILE A 36 24.78 -28.15 -29.28
CA ILE A 36 24.05 -29.37 -28.92
C ILE A 36 24.76 -30.65 -29.38
N SER A 37 25.52 -30.57 -30.47
CA SER A 37 26.33 -31.68 -30.98
C SER A 37 27.45 -32.05 -30.02
N ASP A 38 28.03 -31.06 -29.33
CA ASP A 38 29.07 -31.30 -28.34
C ASP A 38 28.48 -32.03 -27.13
N ILE A 39 27.29 -31.61 -26.68
CA ILE A 39 26.55 -32.29 -25.61
C ILE A 39 26.28 -33.76 -25.98
N ARG A 40 25.85 -34.03 -27.22
CA ARG A 40 25.60 -35.39 -27.73
C ARG A 40 26.84 -36.28 -27.70
N ASN A 41 28.01 -35.69 -27.91
CA ASN A 41 29.29 -36.40 -27.99
C ASN A 41 30.04 -36.47 -26.65
N ILE A 42 29.46 -36.00 -25.54
CA ILE A 42 30.07 -36.13 -24.22
C ILE A 42 30.21 -37.62 -23.86
N ASN A 43 31.44 -38.03 -23.54
CA ASN A 43 31.74 -39.38 -23.07
C ASN A 43 31.36 -39.55 -21.60
N ILE A 44 30.55 -40.57 -21.32
CA ILE A 44 30.09 -40.91 -19.97
C ILE A 44 30.69 -42.26 -19.57
N PRO A 45 31.24 -42.38 -18.34
CA PRO A 45 31.75 -43.66 -17.85
C PRO A 45 30.61 -44.64 -17.58
N SER A 46 30.71 -45.83 -18.15
CA SER A 46 29.86 -46.99 -17.85
C SER A 46 30.32 -47.66 -16.55
N PRO A 47 29.41 -48.29 -15.78
CA PRO A 47 29.78 -49.14 -14.63
C PRO A 47 30.80 -50.23 -14.96
N MET A 48 30.89 -50.64 -16.24
CA MET A 48 31.86 -51.62 -16.73
C MET A 48 33.21 -51.00 -17.15
N GLY A 49 33.47 -49.71 -16.85
CA GLY A 49 34.73 -49.02 -17.13
C GLY A 49 34.89 -48.48 -18.56
N HIS A 50 33.94 -48.73 -19.45
CA HIS A 50 33.94 -48.22 -20.83
C HIS A 50 33.44 -46.77 -20.89
N GLN A 51 33.93 -45.98 -21.83
CA GLN A 51 33.38 -44.65 -22.12
C GLN A 51 32.39 -44.77 -23.29
N ILE A 52 31.16 -44.27 -23.08
CA ILE A 52 30.09 -44.32 -24.08
C ILE A 52 29.62 -42.88 -24.34
N PRO A 53 29.50 -42.45 -25.60
CA PRO A 53 29.00 -41.11 -25.91
C PRO A 53 27.51 -40.99 -25.55
N LEU A 54 27.10 -39.82 -25.06
CA LEU A 54 25.76 -39.57 -24.52
C LEU A 54 24.63 -39.90 -25.52
N TYR A 55 24.82 -39.67 -26.82
CA TYR A 55 23.81 -39.97 -27.84
C TYR A 55 23.41 -41.46 -27.93
N GLN A 56 24.26 -42.40 -27.48
CA GLN A 56 23.95 -43.84 -27.50
C GLN A 56 23.02 -44.26 -26.36
N VAL A 57 22.88 -43.42 -25.32
CA VAL A 57 22.13 -43.74 -24.10
C VAL A 57 21.02 -42.74 -23.78
N ALA A 58 20.96 -41.60 -24.48
CA ALA A 58 19.93 -40.59 -24.29
C ALA A 58 19.63 -39.83 -25.58
N GLU A 59 18.36 -39.47 -25.77
CA GLU A 59 17.91 -38.57 -26.81
C GLU A 59 17.92 -37.12 -26.31
N ILE A 60 18.52 -36.22 -27.10
CA ILE A 60 18.66 -34.81 -26.74
C ILE A 60 17.87 -33.96 -27.72
N GLU A 61 16.78 -33.40 -27.22
CA GLU A 61 15.86 -32.54 -27.95
C GLU A 61 15.81 -31.13 -27.35
N PHE A 62 15.49 -30.14 -28.20
CA PHE A 62 15.18 -28.80 -27.73
C PHE A 62 13.77 -28.76 -27.15
N GLY A 63 13.69 -28.73 -25.83
CA GLY A 63 12.44 -28.48 -25.11
C GLY A 63 12.24 -27.01 -24.78
N ARG A 64 10.97 -26.60 -24.64
CA ARG A 64 10.62 -25.35 -23.95
C ARG A 64 10.15 -25.70 -22.55
N GLY A 65 10.70 -25.02 -21.55
CA GLY A 65 10.32 -25.18 -20.15
C GLY A 65 10.29 -23.83 -19.44
N PRO A 66 9.70 -23.75 -18.24
CA PRO A 66 9.75 -22.55 -17.44
C PRO A 66 11.19 -22.25 -17.03
N VAL A 67 11.67 -21.05 -17.33
CA VAL A 67 12.99 -20.56 -16.89
C VAL A 67 13.03 -20.43 -15.36
N GLU A 68 11.90 -20.03 -14.79
CA GLU A 68 11.72 -19.85 -13.36
C GLU A 68 10.30 -20.27 -12.97
N ILE A 69 10.17 -20.97 -11.83
CA ILE A 69 8.88 -21.32 -11.25
C ILE A 69 8.71 -20.47 -9.98
N THR A 70 8.00 -19.35 -10.13
CA THR A 70 7.64 -18.53 -8.97
C THR A 70 6.42 -19.09 -8.26
N ARG A 71 6.42 -18.99 -6.93
CA ARG A 71 5.34 -19.46 -6.08
C ARG A 71 5.00 -18.42 -5.02
N GLU A 72 3.75 -18.42 -4.59
CA GLU A 72 3.23 -17.66 -3.46
C GLU A 72 2.23 -18.55 -2.74
N ASP A 73 2.38 -18.70 -1.42
CA ASP A 73 1.57 -19.61 -0.61
C ASP A 73 1.49 -21.04 -1.19
N GLN A 74 2.62 -21.55 -1.69
CA GLN A 74 2.78 -22.85 -2.36
C GLN A 74 2.07 -23.01 -3.72
N GLU A 75 1.34 -22.00 -4.19
CA GLU A 75 0.69 -21.99 -5.49
C GLU A 75 1.62 -21.38 -6.55
N ARG A 76 1.62 -21.94 -7.77
CA ARG A 76 2.42 -21.38 -8.88
C ARG A 76 1.77 -20.09 -9.35
N LYS A 77 2.56 -19.02 -9.47
CA LYS A 77 2.07 -17.73 -9.98
C LYS A 77 2.82 -17.29 -11.23
N VAL A 78 2.12 -16.46 -12.01
CA VAL A 78 2.69 -15.71 -13.13
C VAL A 78 2.38 -14.25 -12.87
N THR A 79 3.42 -13.42 -12.76
CA THR A 79 3.27 -12.01 -12.45
C THR A 79 3.23 -11.20 -13.74
N VAL A 80 2.14 -10.48 -13.97
CA VAL A 80 2.03 -9.47 -15.02
C VAL A 80 2.24 -8.09 -14.37
N LYS A 81 3.25 -7.35 -14.82
CA LYS A 81 3.58 -6.02 -14.29
C LYS A 81 3.10 -4.94 -15.26
N ALA A 82 2.55 -3.85 -14.72
CA ALA A 82 2.18 -2.67 -15.47
C ALA A 82 2.52 -1.43 -14.65
N ASN A 83 2.99 -0.37 -15.32
CA ASN A 83 3.19 0.94 -14.71
C ASN A 83 1.96 1.81 -14.99
N THR A 84 1.52 2.55 -13.98
CA THR A 84 0.40 3.48 -14.08
C THR A 84 0.90 4.91 -14.19
N PHE A 85 0.34 5.71 -15.09
CA PHE A 85 0.68 7.13 -15.22
C PHE A 85 -0.58 7.95 -15.52
N GLY A 86 -0.71 9.13 -14.90
CA GLY A 86 -1.76 10.11 -15.18
C GLY A 86 -3.19 9.74 -14.75
N ARG A 87 -3.41 8.57 -14.15
CA ARG A 87 -4.70 8.13 -13.59
C ARG A 87 -4.48 7.44 -12.25
N ASP A 88 -5.50 7.47 -11.39
CA ASP A 88 -5.43 6.84 -10.08
C ASP A 88 -5.45 5.31 -10.18
N ILE A 89 -4.76 4.67 -9.24
CA ILE A 89 -4.56 3.21 -9.23
C ILE A 89 -5.89 2.48 -9.03
N GLY A 90 -6.81 3.02 -8.24
CA GLY A 90 -8.12 2.42 -7.97
C GLY A 90 -8.95 2.25 -9.23
N SER A 91 -9.15 3.35 -9.98
CA SER A 91 -9.88 3.39 -11.24
C SER A 91 -9.22 2.51 -12.31
N ILE A 92 -7.88 2.52 -12.41
CA ILE A 92 -7.17 1.65 -13.36
C ILE A 92 -7.43 0.18 -13.03
N VAL A 93 -7.30 -0.21 -11.76
CA VAL A 93 -7.53 -1.60 -11.35
C VAL A 93 -8.99 -1.99 -11.54
N GLU A 94 -9.93 -1.08 -11.34
CA GLU A 94 -11.34 -1.34 -11.63
C GLU A 94 -11.60 -1.57 -13.13
N ASP A 95 -11.00 -0.77 -14.01
CA ASP A 95 -11.04 -0.96 -15.45
C ASP A 95 -10.41 -2.31 -15.87
N ILE A 96 -9.29 -2.68 -15.25
CA ILE A 96 -8.63 -3.98 -15.47
C ILE A 96 -9.56 -5.11 -15.00
N LYS A 97 -10.13 -5.02 -13.79
CA LYS A 97 -11.07 -6.00 -13.25
C LYS A 97 -12.21 -6.24 -14.24
N LYS A 98 -12.85 -5.18 -14.73
CA LYS A 98 -13.94 -5.26 -15.74
C LYS A 98 -13.52 -6.00 -17.02
N ARG A 99 -12.28 -5.82 -17.49
CA ARG A 99 -11.77 -6.48 -18.69
C ARG A 99 -11.37 -7.94 -18.44
N VAL A 100 -10.76 -8.21 -17.29
CA VAL A 100 -10.29 -9.55 -16.91
C VAL A 100 -11.45 -10.49 -16.63
N THR A 101 -12.58 -9.99 -16.09
CA THR A 101 -13.79 -10.80 -15.89
C THR A 101 -14.33 -11.40 -17.20
N ASN A 102 -14.04 -10.80 -18.36
CA ASN A 102 -14.44 -11.32 -19.66
C ASN A 102 -13.52 -12.43 -20.20
N ILE A 103 -12.38 -12.67 -19.54
CA ILE A 103 -11.42 -13.71 -19.94
C ILE A 103 -11.83 -15.02 -19.25
N ARG A 104 -12.09 -16.06 -20.05
CA ARG A 104 -12.35 -17.40 -19.52
C ARG A 104 -11.03 -18.05 -19.10
N LEU A 105 -10.83 -18.16 -17.79
CA LEU A 105 -9.71 -18.87 -17.21
C LEU A 105 -10.05 -20.37 -17.11
N PRO A 106 -9.08 -21.29 -17.32
CA PRO A 106 -9.28 -22.71 -17.04
C PRO A 106 -9.58 -22.94 -15.55
N GLU A 107 -10.22 -24.08 -15.23
CA GLU A 107 -10.50 -24.44 -13.84
C GLU A 107 -9.21 -24.51 -13.00
N GLY A 108 -9.29 -24.04 -11.75
CA GLY A 108 -8.15 -23.99 -10.83
C GLY A 108 -7.25 -22.76 -10.99
N TYR A 109 -7.53 -21.86 -11.93
CA TYR A 109 -6.83 -20.58 -12.06
C TYR A 109 -7.66 -19.44 -11.49
N PHE A 110 -7.01 -18.56 -10.74
CA PHE A 110 -7.60 -17.32 -10.23
C PHE A 110 -6.65 -16.16 -10.48
N VAL A 111 -7.21 -14.95 -10.51
CA VAL A 111 -6.44 -13.71 -10.66
C VAL A 111 -6.45 -12.97 -9.33
N LYS A 112 -5.28 -12.68 -8.79
CA LYS A 112 -5.08 -11.77 -7.65
C LYS A 112 -4.47 -10.47 -8.14
N TYR A 113 -4.92 -9.35 -7.58
CA TYR A 113 -4.42 -8.01 -7.88
C TYR A 113 -3.49 -7.59 -6.74
N GLY A 114 -2.18 -7.70 -6.96
CA GLY A 114 -1.17 -7.41 -5.95
C GLY A 114 -0.43 -6.07 -6.15
N GLY A 115 0.64 -5.90 -5.38
CA GLY A 115 1.50 -4.71 -5.44
C GLY A 115 0.83 -3.48 -4.81
N ARG A 116 1.10 -2.29 -5.36
CA ARG A 116 0.66 -1.01 -4.76
C ARG A 116 -0.86 -0.89 -4.57
N TYR A 117 -1.66 -1.61 -5.35
CA TYR A 117 -3.12 -1.65 -5.15
C TYR A 117 -3.51 -2.44 -3.89
N GLN A 118 -2.89 -3.60 -3.67
CA GLN A 118 -3.12 -4.39 -2.47
C GLN A 118 -2.63 -3.63 -1.23
N ASP A 119 -1.43 -3.05 -1.28
CA ASP A 119 -0.91 -2.22 -0.18
C ASP A 119 -1.87 -1.05 0.14
N MET A 120 -2.46 -0.45 -0.90
CA MET A 120 -3.47 0.59 -0.75
C MET A 120 -4.73 0.03 -0.08
N GLU A 121 -5.31 -1.07 -0.58
CA GLU A 121 -6.53 -1.67 -0.02
C GLU A 121 -6.37 -2.08 1.45
N GLU A 122 -5.23 -2.70 1.80
CA GLU A 122 -4.88 -3.06 3.17
C GLU A 122 -4.76 -1.82 4.06
N ALA A 123 -4.04 -0.78 3.61
CA ALA A 123 -3.92 0.46 4.35
C ALA A 123 -5.27 1.20 4.52
N PHE A 124 -6.09 1.26 3.48
CA PHE A 124 -7.42 1.87 3.51
C PHE A 124 -8.34 1.17 4.50
N SER A 125 -8.38 -0.17 4.48
CA SER A 125 -9.21 -0.95 5.41
C SER A 125 -8.72 -0.81 6.85
N GLY A 126 -7.41 -0.85 7.08
CA GLY A 126 -6.82 -0.60 8.40
C GLY A 126 -7.12 0.80 8.94
N LEU A 127 -6.99 1.83 8.10
CA LEU A 127 -7.29 3.22 8.48
C LEU A 127 -8.78 3.45 8.73
N LEU A 128 -9.66 2.83 7.95
CA LEU A 128 -11.10 2.92 8.17
C LEU A 128 -11.49 2.29 9.51
N TRP A 129 -10.91 1.14 9.83
CA TRP A 129 -11.05 0.53 11.16
C TRP A 129 -10.51 1.42 12.27
N ALA A 130 -9.32 2.00 12.08
CA ALA A 130 -8.74 2.94 13.05
C ALA A 130 -9.64 4.16 13.27
N LEU A 131 -10.23 4.72 12.21
CA LEU A 131 -11.16 5.85 12.29
C LEU A 131 -12.42 5.48 13.09
N VAL A 132 -13.01 4.32 12.84
CA VAL A 132 -14.19 3.85 13.58
C VAL A 132 -13.88 3.67 15.07
N VAL A 133 -12.75 3.02 15.38
CA VAL A 133 -12.30 2.85 16.78
C VAL A 133 -12.02 4.20 17.43
N ALA A 134 -11.37 5.13 16.73
CA ALA A 134 -11.08 6.47 17.25
C ALA A 134 -12.37 7.25 17.54
N ILE A 135 -13.35 7.24 16.62
CA ILE A 135 -14.65 7.88 16.82
C ILE A 135 -15.36 7.26 18.03
N MET A 136 -15.36 5.93 18.16
CA MET A 136 -15.97 5.24 19.29
C MET A 136 -15.31 5.64 20.62
N LEU A 137 -13.98 5.66 20.68
CA LEU A 137 -13.23 6.04 21.89
C LEU A 137 -13.50 7.50 22.27
N VAL A 138 -13.46 8.42 21.29
CA VAL A 138 -13.76 9.84 21.51
C VAL A 138 -15.20 10.01 21.99
N TYR A 139 -16.15 9.28 21.41
CA TYR A 139 -17.54 9.27 21.87
C TYR A 139 -17.66 8.83 23.33
N MET A 140 -16.98 7.73 23.73
CA MET A 140 -17.00 7.24 25.10
C MET A 140 -16.41 8.24 26.09
N ILE A 141 -15.28 8.87 25.75
CA ILE A 141 -14.64 9.90 26.58
C ILE A 141 -15.58 11.11 26.74
N MET A 142 -16.18 11.58 25.65
CA MET A 142 -17.13 12.69 25.70
C MET A 142 -18.39 12.34 26.50
N ALA A 143 -18.92 11.13 26.35
CA ALA A 143 -20.08 10.66 27.10
C ALA A 143 -19.81 10.66 28.61
N ALA A 144 -18.62 10.21 29.02
CA ALA A 144 -18.18 10.28 30.40
C ALA A 144 -17.98 11.72 30.88
N GLN A 145 -17.39 12.59 30.05
CA GLN A 145 -17.11 13.98 30.40
C GLN A 145 -18.37 14.84 30.56
N PHE A 146 -19.35 14.66 29.68
CA PHE A 146 -20.60 15.43 29.68
C PHE A 146 -21.73 14.76 30.47
N GLU A 147 -21.51 13.56 31.02
CA GLU A 147 -22.52 12.73 31.69
C GLU A 147 -23.81 12.59 30.83
N SER A 148 -23.66 12.57 29.52
CA SER A 148 -24.75 12.62 28.54
C SER A 148 -24.35 11.90 27.26
N LEU A 149 -25.27 11.11 26.71
CA LEU A 149 -25.09 10.43 25.43
C LEU A 149 -25.53 11.29 24.24
N LEU A 150 -26.39 12.28 24.47
CA LEU A 150 -26.89 13.16 23.41
C LEU A 150 -25.86 14.21 23.01
N THR A 151 -25.13 14.77 23.98
CA THR A 151 -24.13 15.82 23.71
C THR A 151 -23.01 15.33 22.78
N PRO A 152 -22.37 14.17 23.01
CA PRO A 152 -21.36 13.61 22.10
C PRO A 152 -21.92 13.32 20.71
N PHE A 153 -23.17 12.84 20.62
CA PHE A 153 -23.80 12.52 19.35
C PHE A 153 -23.97 13.75 18.46
N VAL A 154 -24.38 14.89 19.03
CA VAL A 154 -24.48 16.17 18.31
C VAL A 154 -23.12 16.65 17.83
N ILE A 155 -22.06 16.47 18.62
CA ILE A 155 -20.68 16.83 18.21
C ILE A 155 -20.22 15.93 17.05
N MET A 156 -20.55 14.64 17.07
CA MET A 156 -20.15 13.71 16.00
C MET A 156 -20.77 14.03 14.63
N PHE A 157 -21.89 14.78 14.58
CA PHE A 157 -22.43 15.28 13.32
C PHE A 157 -21.50 16.25 12.58
N THR A 158 -20.47 16.78 13.25
CA THR A 158 -19.43 17.58 12.59
C THR A 158 -18.52 16.75 11.69
N VAL A 159 -18.40 15.44 11.92
CA VAL A 159 -17.49 14.55 11.18
C VAL A 159 -17.95 14.34 9.73
N PRO A 160 -19.21 13.97 9.45
CA PRO A 160 -19.71 13.90 8.07
C PRO A 160 -19.61 15.24 7.32
N LEU A 161 -19.83 16.36 8.01
CA LEU A 161 -19.69 17.70 7.43
C LEU A 161 -18.24 17.98 7.02
N GLY A 162 -17.27 17.60 7.85
CA GLY A 162 -15.85 17.68 7.52
C GLY A 162 -15.46 16.83 6.31
N PHE A 163 -16.01 15.61 6.20
CA PHE A 163 -15.76 14.73 5.07
C PHE A 163 -16.20 15.34 3.73
N ILE A 164 -17.35 16.04 3.70
CA ILE A 164 -17.81 16.77 2.51
C ILE A 164 -16.79 17.84 2.11
N GLY A 165 -16.24 18.58 3.08
CA GLY A 165 -15.19 19.57 2.86
C GLY A 165 -13.93 18.95 2.25
N VAL A 166 -13.48 17.81 2.76
CA VAL A 166 -12.29 17.10 2.22
C VAL A 166 -12.51 16.64 0.79
N VAL A 167 -13.66 16.03 0.49
CA VAL A 167 -13.97 15.59 -0.87
C VAL A 167 -14.01 16.78 -1.82
N ALA A 168 -14.64 17.88 -1.43
CA ALA A 168 -14.67 19.11 -2.21
C ALA A 168 -13.26 19.70 -2.43
N GLY A 169 -12.42 19.72 -1.40
CA GLY A 169 -11.03 20.20 -1.48
C GLY A 169 -10.19 19.34 -2.43
N LEU A 170 -10.21 18.02 -2.27
CA LEU A 170 -9.49 17.10 -3.15
C LEU A 170 -9.92 17.25 -4.61
N LEU A 171 -11.22 17.39 -4.88
CA LEU A 171 -11.73 17.63 -6.22
C LEU A 171 -11.26 18.97 -6.79
N ALA A 172 -11.29 20.05 -5.99
CA ALA A 172 -10.84 21.37 -6.41
C ALA A 172 -9.35 21.40 -6.81
N PHE A 173 -8.52 20.63 -6.11
CA PHE A 173 -7.09 20.50 -6.40
C PHE A 173 -6.74 19.34 -7.36
N GLY A 174 -7.74 18.63 -7.90
CA GLY A 174 -7.53 17.52 -8.84
C GLY A 174 -6.75 16.34 -8.22
N ARG A 175 -6.87 16.13 -6.91
CA ARG A 175 -6.22 15.03 -6.18
C ARG A 175 -7.23 13.94 -5.86
N THR A 176 -6.76 12.69 -5.81
CA THR A 176 -7.61 11.55 -5.47
C THR A 176 -7.55 11.20 -3.99
N LEU A 177 -8.57 10.47 -3.53
CA LEU A 177 -8.56 9.90 -2.19
C LEU A 177 -7.40 8.88 -2.11
N SER A 178 -6.53 9.07 -1.13
CA SER A 178 -5.32 8.28 -0.92
C SER A 178 -5.09 8.06 0.58
N VAL A 179 -4.18 7.15 0.94
CA VAL A 179 -3.82 6.88 2.34
C VAL A 179 -3.43 8.16 3.10
N PRO A 180 -2.60 9.08 2.55
CA PRO A 180 -2.34 10.36 3.22
C PRO A 180 -3.57 11.26 3.37
N ALA A 181 -4.49 11.26 2.41
CA ALA A 181 -5.73 12.04 2.52
C ALA A 181 -6.63 11.52 3.66
N LEU A 182 -6.71 10.19 3.84
CA LEU A 182 -7.39 9.58 4.99
C LEU A 182 -6.74 9.97 6.32
N MET A 183 -5.41 10.04 6.38
CA MET A 183 -4.71 10.55 7.56
C MET A 183 -5.09 12.00 7.86
N GLY A 184 -5.21 12.84 6.82
CA GLY A 184 -5.72 14.21 6.95
C GLY A 184 -7.15 14.25 7.48
N ILE A 185 -8.05 13.37 7.03
CA ILE A 185 -9.42 13.25 7.55
C ILE A 185 -9.42 12.91 9.05
N MET A 186 -8.53 12.03 9.51
CA MET A 186 -8.41 11.71 10.94
C MET A 186 -8.00 12.95 11.76
N ILE A 187 -7.04 13.74 11.26
CA ILE A 187 -6.60 14.98 11.90
C ILE A 187 -7.74 16.01 11.92
N LEU A 188 -8.41 16.22 10.77
CA LEU A 188 -9.55 17.13 10.66
C LEU A 188 -10.67 16.74 11.62
N THR A 189 -10.97 15.45 11.72
CA THR A 189 -11.98 14.91 12.65
C THR A 189 -11.66 15.32 14.09
N GLY A 190 -10.41 15.19 14.52
CA GLY A 190 -9.99 15.64 15.85
C GLY A 190 -10.16 17.14 16.07
N ILE A 191 -9.79 17.97 15.08
CA ILE A 191 -9.93 19.44 15.14
C ILE A 191 -11.41 19.83 15.20
N ALA A 192 -12.24 19.26 14.33
CA ALA A 192 -13.68 19.52 14.25
C ALA A 192 -14.39 19.12 15.55
N VAL A 193 -14.07 17.93 16.08
CA VAL A 193 -14.62 17.44 17.35
C VAL A 193 -14.16 18.34 18.50
N ASN A 194 -12.88 18.74 18.57
CA ASN A 194 -12.40 19.64 19.61
C ASN A 194 -13.13 21.00 19.57
N ASN A 195 -13.31 21.59 18.39
CA ASN A 195 -14.07 22.83 18.24
C ASN A 195 -15.52 22.66 18.72
N GLY A 196 -16.15 21.52 18.42
CA GLY A 196 -17.48 21.16 18.90
C GLY A 196 -17.56 20.99 20.42
N ILE A 197 -16.59 20.29 21.02
CA ILE A 197 -16.49 20.09 22.49
C ILE A 197 -16.49 21.43 23.21
N VAL A 198 -15.61 22.35 22.81
CA VAL A 198 -15.48 23.63 23.53
C VAL A 198 -16.70 24.53 23.30
N MET A 199 -17.32 24.47 22.12
CA MET A 199 -18.58 25.19 21.87
C MET A 199 -19.69 24.70 22.80
N ILE A 200 -19.95 23.38 22.82
CA ILE A 200 -21.04 22.83 23.62
C ILE A 200 -20.74 22.92 25.14
N ASP A 201 -19.49 22.77 25.57
CA ASP A 201 -19.13 23.01 26.98
C ASP A 201 -19.50 24.44 27.41
N TYR A 202 -19.21 25.43 26.57
CA TYR A 202 -19.55 26.82 26.88
C TYR A 202 -21.07 27.06 26.92
N VAL A 203 -21.82 26.54 25.96
CA VAL A 203 -23.29 26.60 25.95
C VAL A 203 -23.86 25.94 27.21
N ASN A 204 -23.36 24.76 27.59
CA ASN A 204 -23.81 24.06 28.81
C ASN A 204 -23.48 24.85 30.08
N ARG A 205 -22.35 25.56 30.15
CA ARG A 205 -22.03 26.45 31.27
C ARG A 205 -22.99 27.63 31.36
N LEU A 206 -23.38 28.24 30.24
CA LEU A 206 -24.38 29.32 30.21
C LEU A 206 -25.75 28.81 30.68
N ARG A 207 -26.17 27.62 30.24
CA ARG A 207 -27.40 26.99 30.74
C ARG A 207 -27.37 26.74 32.24
N LYS A 208 -26.23 26.27 32.78
CA LYS A 208 -26.05 26.06 34.24
C LYS A 208 -26.12 27.37 35.03
N ARG A 209 -25.89 28.52 34.39
CA ARG A 209 -26.07 29.86 34.99
C ARG A 209 -27.51 30.39 34.91
N GLY A 210 -28.45 29.59 34.40
CA GLY A 210 -29.87 29.93 34.33
C GLY A 210 -30.31 30.58 33.01
N MET A 211 -29.43 30.69 32.01
CA MET A 211 -29.78 31.23 30.70
C MET A 211 -30.65 30.23 29.90
N GLU A 212 -31.63 30.76 29.16
CA GLU A 212 -32.50 29.97 28.29
C GLU A 212 -31.68 29.29 27.17
N PHE A 213 -32.15 28.16 26.63
CA PHE A 213 -31.37 27.36 25.69
C PHE A 213 -31.06 28.12 24.39
N GLY A 214 -32.05 28.82 23.83
CA GLY A 214 -31.85 29.61 22.61
C GLY A 214 -30.85 30.74 22.80
N GLU A 215 -30.99 31.50 23.88
CA GLU A 215 -30.07 32.59 24.24
C GLU A 215 -28.64 32.08 24.50
N ALA A 216 -28.51 30.95 25.19
CA ALA A 216 -27.21 30.33 25.46
C ALA A 216 -26.47 29.88 24.20
N ILE A 217 -27.20 29.43 23.16
CA ILE A 217 -26.60 29.09 21.86
C ILE A 217 -26.11 30.36 21.15
N VAL A 218 -26.91 31.42 21.12
CA VAL A 218 -26.55 32.67 20.43
C VAL A 218 -25.34 33.32 21.09
N GLU A 219 -25.37 33.47 22.41
CA GLU A 219 -24.26 34.03 23.18
C GLU A 219 -23.01 33.14 23.08
N GLY A 220 -23.20 31.82 23.19
CA GLY A 220 -22.11 30.87 23.03
C GLY A 220 -21.46 30.93 21.65
N ALA A 221 -22.26 31.02 20.59
CA ALA A 221 -21.77 31.20 19.23
C ALA A 221 -21.02 32.53 19.08
N ALA A 222 -21.58 33.64 19.54
CA ALA A 222 -20.95 34.97 19.43
C ALA A 222 -19.56 35.00 20.09
N VAL A 223 -19.42 34.43 21.28
CA VAL A 223 -18.15 34.38 22.02
C VAL A 223 -17.14 33.43 21.35
N ARG A 224 -17.60 32.29 20.81
CA ARG A 224 -16.73 31.22 20.31
C ARG A 224 -16.36 31.35 18.83
N VAL A 225 -17.14 32.07 18.03
CA VAL A 225 -16.88 32.26 16.59
C VAL A 225 -15.48 32.83 16.36
N ARG A 226 -15.06 33.87 17.11
CA ARG A 226 -13.75 34.49 16.92
C ARG A 226 -12.59 33.51 17.20
N PRO A 227 -12.53 32.79 18.34
CA PRO A 227 -11.53 31.76 18.57
C PRO A 227 -11.52 30.64 17.53
N ILE A 228 -12.70 30.14 17.12
CA ILE A 228 -12.82 29.04 16.14
C ILE A 228 -12.34 29.48 14.75
N LEU A 229 -12.64 30.72 14.35
CA LEU A 229 -12.14 31.26 13.08
C LEU A 229 -10.62 31.44 13.11
N VAL A 230 -10.04 31.87 14.23
CA VAL A 230 -8.58 32.00 14.34
C VAL A 230 -7.92 30.63 14.17
N THR A 231 -8.41 29.58 14.86
CA THR A 231 -7.84 28.24 14.70
C THR A 231 -7.98 27.75 13.26
N ALA A 232 -9.19 27.84 12.67
CA ALA A 232 -9.41 27.45 11.28
C ALA A 232 -8.49 28.19 10.29
N VAL A 233 -8.41 29.52 10.36
CA VAL A 233 -7.56 30.33 9.48
C VAL A 233 -6.08 29.98 9.66
N THR A 234 -5.61 29.79 10.90
CA THR A 234 -4.21 29.40 11.14
C THR A 234 -3.89 28.02 10.59
N THR A 235 -4.81 27.06 10.70
CA THR A 235 -4.66 25.72 10.13
C THR A 235 -4.63 25.78 8.61
N ILE A 236 -5.58 26.49 7.99
CA ILE A 236 -5.64 26.68 6.53
C ILE A 236 -4.35 27.31 6.02
N LEU A 237 -3.94 28.45 6.58
CA LEU A 237 -2.74 29.17 6.15
C LEU A 237 -1.46 28.37 6.41
N GLY A 238 -1.41 27.57 7.49
CA GLY A 238 -0.27 26.71 7.78
C GLY A 238 -0.16 25.51 6.82
N MET A 239 -1.29 24.98 6.36
CA MET A 239 -1.33 23.84 5.44
C MET A 239 -1.27 24.25 3.96
N LEU A 240 -1.62 25.50 3.62
CA LEU A 240 -1.67 26.02 2.25
C LEU A 240 -0.36 25.81 1.45
N PRO A 241 0.84 26.07 2.00
CA PRO A 241 2.09 25.86 1.27
C PRO A 241 2.33 24.37 0.95
N MET A 242 1.95 23.48 1.86
CA MET A 242 2.07 22.03 1.66
C MET A 242 1.04 21.53 0.64
N ALA A 243 -0.19 22.05 0.68
CA ALA A 243 -1.25 21.72 -0.26
C ALA A 243 -0.88 22.11 -1.71
N LEU A 244 -0.20 23.25 -1.90
CA LEU A 244 0.23 23.78 -3.19
C LEU A 244 1.62 23.30 -3.63
N SER A 245 2.35 22.57 -2.80
CA SER A 245 3.70 22.13 -3.10
C SER A 245 3.73 21.13 -4.27
N HIS A 246 4.74 21.28 -5.14
CA HIS A 246 5.02 20.38 -6.27
C HIS A 246 6.44 19.78 -6.20
N THR A 247 7.10 19.91 -5.05
CA THR A 247 8.46 19.42 -4.81
C THR A 247 8.46 17.91 -4.57
N GLU A 248 9.66 17.30 -4.55
CA GLU A 248 9.80 15.90 -4.15
C GLU A 248 9.12 15.63 -2.79
N GLY A 249 8.36 14.54 -2.71
CA GLY A 249 7.57 14.18 -1.52
C GLY A 249 6.22 14.90 -1.38
N ALA A 250 5.90 15.88 -2.26
CA ALA A 250 4.60 16.56 -2.25
C ALA A 250 3.44 15.60 -2.52
N GLU A 251 3.67 14.52 -3.28
CA GLU A 251 2.65 13.49 -3.53
C GLU A 251 2.11 12.84 -2.25
N LEU A 252 2.92 12.79 -1.19
CA LEU A 252 2.52 12.24 0.11
C LEU A 252 1.92 13.31 1.02
N ARG A 253 2.43 14.56 0.97
CA ARG A 253 2.04 15.62 1.91
C ARG A 253 0.86 16.44 1.44
N ALA A 254 0.75 16.72 0.14
CA ALA A 254 -0.27 17.60 -0.40
C ALA A 254 -1.70 17.06 -0.18
N PRO A 255 -2.03 15.77 -0.45
CA PRO A 255 -3.38 15.26 -0.21
C PRO A 255 -3.78 15.29 1.27
N MET A 256 -2.82 15.11 2.18
CA MET A 256 -3.04 15.23 3.62
C MET A 256 -3.32 16.67 4.04
N ALA A 257 -2.51 17.62 3.53
CA ALA A 257 -2.68 19.05 3.82
C ALA A 257 -4.00 19.60 3.28
N ILE A 258 -4.39 19.20 2.06
CA ILE A 258 -5.68 19.56 1.44
C ILE A 258 -6.87 19.01 2.24
N ALA A 259 -6.72 17.84 2.86
CA ALA A 259 -7.77 17.27 3.71
C ALA A 259 -7.89 17.96 5.08
N VAL A 260 -6.88 18.72 5.51
CA VAL A 260 -6.89 19.42 6.81
C VAL A 260 -7.24 20.90 6.67
N ALA A 261 -6.88 21.53 5.54
CA ALA A 261 -7.21 22.91 5.20
C ALA A 261 -8.67 23.03 4.74
#